data_AF-A0A960ML64-F1
#
_entry.id   AF-A0A960ML64-F1
#
_cell.length_a   1.000
_cell.length_b   1.000
_cell.length_c   1.000
_cell.angle_alpha   90.00
_cell.angle_beta   90.00
_cell.angle_gamma   90.00
#
_symmetry.space_group_name_H-M   'P 1'
#
loop_
_entity.id
_entity.type
_entity.pdbx_description
1 polymer ?
#
loop_
_entity_poly.entity_id
_entity_poly.type
_entity_poly.pdbx_seq_one_letter_code
_entity_poly.pdbx_strand_id
1 'polypeptide(L)'
;GKSPQLTGTKVDIEIPGGLSKLEIGESYAKFPLENDEIAPNFTDTLSDIHPFHRGKMMRLYKKDRQEKMDLYGSYLGILKKNSEMRIAHNSNYQNFLKEIHKEEFDADGIELYGQNDLQLEETFAIMKDLILLEKEHPRYEEPLKAAVGG
;
A
#
# COMPACT_ATOMS: atom_id res chain seq x y z
N GLY A 1 7.21 12.68 -6.95
CA GLY A 1 8.60 12.99 -7.29
C GLY A 1 9.62 12.21 -6.47
N LYS A 2 9.20 11.55 -5.37
CA LYS A 2 10.05 10.60 -4.64
C LYS A 2 10.41 9.39 -5.51
N SER A 3 11.67 8.97 -5.51
CA SER A 3 12.11 7.77 -6.19
C SER A 3 12.02 6.54 -5.29
N PRO A 4 11.60 5.36 -5.82
CA PRO A 4 11.64 4.10 -5.08
C PRO A 4 13.04 3.48 -5.00
N GLN A 5 14.03 4.06 -5.70
CA GLN A 5 15.41 3.60 -5.76
C GLN A 5 15.99 3.34 -4.35
N LEU A 6 16.53 2.15 -4.11
CA LEU A 6 17.06 1.67 -2.81
C LEU A 6 16.10 1.62 -1.62
N THR A 7 14.94 2.30 -1.65
CA THR A 7 14.02 2.40 -0.50
C THR A 7 12.73 1.62 -0.69
N GLY A 8 12.40 1.27 -1.94
CA GLY A 8 11.13 0.70 -2.35
C GLY A 8 9.93 1.62 -2.09
N THR A 9 8.74 1.07 -2.31
CA THR A 9 7.48 1.69 -1.87
C THR A 9 7.27 1.36 -0.39
N LYS A 10 7.11 2.39 0.45
CA LYS A 10 6.75 2.18 1.85
C LYS A 10 5.30 1.69 1.93
N VAL A 11 5.09 0.58 2.62
CA VAL A 11 3.76 0.04 2.87
C VAL A 11 3.08 0.83 3.97
N ASP A 12 1.78 1.06 3.84
CA ASP A 12 1.00 1.73 4.87
C ASP A 12 0.78 0.82 6.08
N ILE A 13 0.55 -0.47 5.87
CA ILE A 13 0.39 -1.50 6.93
C ILE A 13 1.37 -2.62 6.63
N GLU A 14 2.22 -2.97 7.60
CA GLU A 14 3.25 -3.98 7.43
C GLU A 14 2.72 -5.37 7.82
N ILE A 15 2.78 -6.31 6.87
CA ILE A 15 2.41 -7.72 7.05
C ILE A 15 3.65 -8.56 6.68
N PRO A 16 4.36 -9.16 7.65
CA PRO A 16 5.56 -9.94 7.38
C PRO A 16 5.37 -11.09 6.38
N GLY A 17 6.18 -11.08 5.32
CA GLY A 17 6.30 -12.13 4.30
C GLY A 17 7.46 -13.09 4.56
N GLY A 18 7.58 -14.14 3.73
CA GLY A 18 8.68 -15.11 3.85
C GLY A 18 10.07 -14.47 3.66
N LEU A 19 10.13 -13.41 2.85
CA LEU A 19 11.37 -12.69 2.55
C LEU A 19 11.68 -11.57 3.56
N SER A 20 10.84 -11.34 4.58
CA SER A 20 10.95 -10.18 5.47
C SER A 20 12.22 -10.15 6.33
N LYS A 21 12.94 -11.28 6.43
CA LYS A 21 14.22 -11.38 7.16
C LYS A 21 15.43 -11.55 6.25
N LEU A 22 15.21 -11.67 4.95
CA LEU A 22 16.31 -11.80 4.00
C LEU A 22 16.86 -10.43 3.64
N GLU A 23 18.17 -10.36 3.46
CA GLU A 23 18.89 -9.20 2.94
C GLU A 23 18.68 -9.11 1.41
N ILE A 24 17.43 -8.91 1.01
CA ILE A 24 17.01 -8.82 -0.38
C ILE A 24 16.56 -7.39 -0.70
N GLY A 25 17.02 -6.89 -1.84
CA GLY A 25 16.69 -5.56 -2.32
C GLY A 25 17.83 -4.94 -3.11
N GLU A 26 17.52 -3.88 -3.86
CA GLU A 26 18.51 -3.15 -4.64
C GLU A 26 19.62 -2.54 -3.77
N SER A 27 19.32 -2.19 -2.51
CA SER A 27 20.29 -1.71 -1.54
C SER A 27 21.42 -2.69 -1.26
N TYR A 28 21.22 -3.99 -1.53
CA TYR A 28 22.23 -5.05 -1.35
C TYR A 28 22.99 -5.36 -2.64
N ALA A 29 22.75 -4.64 -3.73
CA ALA A 29 23.52 -4.79 -4.97
C ALA A 29 24.96 -4.29 -4.80
N LYS A 30 25.89 -4.80 -5.62
CA LYS A 30 27.32 -4.44 -5.55
C LYS A 30 27.59 -2.97 -5.92
N PHE A 31 26.82 -2.42 -6.86
CA PHE A 31 26.99 -1.07 -7.38
C PHE A 31 25.61 -0.41 -7.61
N PRO A 32 24.87 -0.09 -6.54
CA PRO A 32 23.58 0.57 -6.67
C PRO A 32 23.74 2.04 -7.07
N LEU A 33 22.78 2.56 -7.83
CA LEU A 33 22.66 4.00 -8.04
C LEU A 33 22.06 4.66 -6.80
N GLU A 34 22.51 5.88 -6.51
CA GLU A 34 21.99 6.69 -5.41
C GLU A 34 20.52 7.08 -5.63
N ASN A 35 19.81 7.32 -4.52
CA ASN A 35 18.42 7.78 -4.57
C ASN A 35 18.38 9.28 -4.93
N ASP A 36 17.41 9.66 -5.74
CA ASP A 36 17.20 11.03 -6.22
C ASP A 36 15.73 11.43 -6.03
N GLU A 37 15.45 12.73 -5.97
CA GLU A 37 14.10 13.26 -5.84
C GLU A 37 13.88 14.41 -6.82
N ILE A 38 12.78 14.31 -7.56
CA ILE A 38 12.30 15.40 -8.42
C ILE A 38 11.09 16.08 -7.79
N ALA A 39 10.81 17.31 -8.23
CA ALA A 39 9.65 18.06 -7.77
C ALA A 39 8.34 17.27 -7.98
N PRO A 40 7.42 17.27 -7.02
CA PRO A 40 6.14 16.59 -7.17
C PRO A 40 5.28 17.28 -8.23
N ASN A 41 4.78 16.52 -9.22
CA ASN A 41 3.92 17.03 -10.30
C ASN A 41 2.45 16.59 -10.13
N PHE A 42 1.85 16.84 -8.95
CA PHE A 42 0.43 16.51 -8.72
C PHE A 42 -0.52 17.45 -9.49
N THR A 43 -0.08 18.69 -9.74
CA THR A 43 -0.80 19.66 -10.57
C THR A 43 -0.01 19.83 -11.86
N ASP A 44 -0.34 19.01 -12.85
CA ASP A 44 0.40 19.02 -14.12
C ASP A 44 0.22 20.33 -14.88
N THR A 45 1.34 20.90 -15.30
CA THR A 45 1.42 22.14 -16.09
C THR A 45 1.58 21.86 -17.58
N LEU A 46 1.79 20.61 -17.99
CA LEU A 46 2.03 20.20 -19.37
C LEU A 46 3.24 20.92 -20.00
N SER A 47 4.25 21.26 -19.18
CA SER A 47 5.43 22.03 -19.59
C SER A 47 6.35 21.25 -20.54
N ASP A 48 6.32 19.92 -20.44
CA ASP A 48 6.98 18.95 -21.31
C ASP A 48 6.36 18.87 -22.70
N ILE A 49 5.09 19.28 -22.86
CA ILE A 49 4.40 19.30 -24.15
C ILE A 49 4.74 20.57 -24.93
N HIS A 50 4.99 20.43 -26.24
CA HIS A 50 5.25 21.55 -27.14
C HIS A 50 4.13 22.61 -27.07
N PRO A 51 4.44 23.93 -27.03
CA PRO A 51 3.44 24.99 -26.82
C PRO A 51 2.23 24.93 -27.74
N PHE A 52 2.42 24.51 -28.99
CA PHE A 52 1.36 24.39 -29.99
C PHE A 52 0.26 23.37 -29.62
N HIS A 53 0.62 22.27 -28.94
CA HIS A 53 -0.33 21.23 -28.54
C HIS A 53 -0.87 21.43 -27.11
N ARG A 54 -0.15 22.19 -26.29
CA ARG A 54 -0.45 22.43 -24.88
C ARG A 54 -1.84 23.03 -24.67
N GLY A 55 -2.25 24.00 -25.49
CA GLY A 55 -3.57 24.65 -25.33
C GLY A 55 -4.75 23.70 -25.51
N LYS A 56 -4.68 22.80 -26.51
CA LYS A 56 -5.71 21.78 -26.76
C LYS A 56 -5.72 20.73 -25.65
N MET A 57 -4.55 20.23 -25.25
CA MET A 57 -4.43 19.23 -24.19
C MET A 57 -4.89 19.77 -22.83
N MET A 58 -4.52 21.00 -22.47
CA MET A 58 -4.93 21.63 -21.21
C MET A 58 -6.46 21.69 -21.10
N ARG A 59 -7.17 22.01 -22.19
CA ARG A 59 -8.63 22.08 -22.19
C ARG A 59 -9.29 20.72 -21.92
N LEU A 60 -8.73 19.63 -22.43
CA LEU A 60 -9.27 18.28 -22.27
C LEU A 60 -8.85 17.67 -20.92
N TYR A 61 -7.59 17.84 -20.56
CA TYR A 61 -6.98 17.21 -19.39
C TYR A 61 -7.38 17.86 -18.07
N LYS A 62 -7.52 19.21 -18.03
CA LYS A 62 -7.76 19.93 -16.78
C LYS A 62 -9.15 19.67 -16.18
N LYS A 63 -10.13 19.31 -17.01
CA LYS A 63 -11.54 19.19 -16.60
C LYS A 63 -11.75 18.04 -15.60
N ASP A 64 -11.14 16.89 -15.87
CA ASP A 64 -11.36 15.65 -15.12
C ASP A 64 -10.05 15.16 -14.47
N ARG A 65 -9.18 16.09 -14.08
CA ARG A 65 -7.88 15.77 -13.47
C ARG A 65 -8.10 15.25 -12.05
N GLN A 66 -7.59 14.05 -11.78
CA GLN A 66 -7.60 13.45 -10.45
C GLN A 66 -6.80 14.31 -9.46
N GLU A 67 -7.46 14.74 -8.38
CA GLU A 67 -6.80 15.42 -7.26
C GLU A 67 -6.19 14.40 -6.30
N LYS A 68 -5.19 14.83 -5.52
CA LYS A 68 -4.66 13.99 -4.44
C LYS A 68 -5.75 13.82 -3.38
N MET A 69 -6.20 12.59 -3.19
CA MET A 69 -7.21 12.25 -2.19
C MET A 69 -6.55 11.64 -0.96
N ASP A 70 -7.10 11.96 0.21
CA ASP A 70 -6.85 11.21 1.43
C ASP A 70 -8.14 10.48 1.81
N LEU A 71 -8.32 9.28 1.23
CA LEU A 71 -9.53 8.48 1.40
C LEU A 71 -9.51 7.67 2.70
N TYR A 72 -8.35 7.15 3.05
CA TYR A 72 -8.21 6.12 4.09
C TYR A 72 -7.26 6.53 5.23
N GLY A 73 -6.61 7.71 5.14
CA GLY A 73 -5.63 8.15 6.14
C GLY A 73 -6.17 8.19 7.56
N SER A 74 -7.45 8.55 7.73
CA SER A 74 -8.14 8.54 9.03
C SER A 74 -8.25 7.13 9.65
N TYR A 75 -8.33 6.08 8.82
CA TYR A 75 -8.50 4.71 9.28
C TYR A 75 -7.17 4.01 9.53
N LEU A 76 -6.07 4.47 8.92
CA LEU A 76 -4.77 3.79 8.98
C LEU A 76 -4.31 3.46 10.41
N GLY A 77 -4.53 4.37 11.37
CA GLY A 77 -4.17 4.12 12.77
C GLY A 77 -4.91 2.94 13.38
N ILE A 78 -6.21 2.80 13.09
CA ILE A 78 -7.05 1.70 13.59
C ILE A 78 -6.68 0.41 12.87
N LEU A 79 -6.55 0.45 11.54
CA LEU A 79 -6.23 -0.72 10.72
C LEU A 79 -4.88 -1.34 11.10
N LYS A 80 -3.86 -0.50 11.37
CA LYS A 80 -2.55 -0.95 11.88
C LYS A 80 -2.69 -1.69 13.20
N LYS A 81 -3.34 -1.06 14.17
CA LYS A 81 -3.53 -1.65 15.50
C LYS A 81 -4.29 -2.98 15.45
N ASN A 82 -5.35 -3.05 14.63
CA ASN A 82 -6.11 -4.27 14.46
C ASN A 82 -5.27 -5.39 13.84
N SER A 83 -4.48 -5.05 12.81
CA SER A 83 -3.57 -6.00 12.15
C SER A 83 -2.49 -6.52 13.10
N GLU A 84 -1.81 -5.63 13.82
CA GLU A 84 -0.82 -5.98 14.84
C GLU A 84 -1.41 -6.91 15.91
N MET A 85 -2.62 -6.61 16.40
CA MET A 85 -3.29 -7.47 17.36
C MET A 85 -3.64 -8.84 16.79
N ARG A 86 -4.14 -8.93 15.55
CA ARG A 86 -4.46 -10.22 14.91
C ARG A 86 -3.20 -11.06 14.69
N ILE A 87 -2.13 -10.46 14.16
CA ILE A 87 -0.85 -11.14 13.95
C ILE A 87 -0.29 -11.65 15.28
N ALA A 88 -0.33 -10.85 16.35
CA ALA A 88 0.17 -11.22 17.67
C ALA A 88 -0.57 -12.42 18.28
N HIS A 89 -1.87 -12.57 18.01
CA HIS A 89 -2.71 -13.62 18.59
C HIS A 89 -2.96 -14.81 17.64
N ASN A 90 -2.48 -14.75 16.40
CA ASN A 90 -2.62 -15.85 15.44
C ASN A 90 -1.48 -16.85 15.62
N SER A 91 -1.78 -18.04 16.18
CA SER A 91 -0.80 -19.10 16.41
C SER A 91 -0.07 -19.55 15.14
N ASN A 92 -0.75 -19.63 13.99
CA ASN A 92 -0.12 -20.01 12.73
C ASN A 92 0.88 -18.95 12.28
N TYR A 93 0.50 -17.68 12.42
CA TYR A 93 1.37 -16.56 12.08
C TYR A 93 2.58 -16.46 13.03
N GLN A 94 2.38 -16.70 14.32
CA GLN A 94 3.48 -16.73 15.29
C GLN A 94 4.46 -17.90 15.02
N ASN A 95 3.95 -19.05 14.58
CA ASN A 95 4.79 -20.17 14.17
C ASN A 95 5.57 -19.84 12.89
N PHE A 96 4.91 -19.27 11.89
CA PHE A 96 5.55 -18.77 10.68
C PHE A 96 6.66 -17.76 11.00
N LEU A 97 6.39 -16.77 11.87
CA LEU A 97 7.39 -15.79 12.30
C LEU A 97 8.60 -16.44 12.99
N LYS A 98 8.40 -17.50 13.78
CA LYS A 98 9.52 -18.25 14.38
C LYS A 98 10.34 -18.98 13.33
N GLU A 99 9.68 -19.54 12.32
CA GLU A 99 10.35 -20.27 11.23
C GLU A 99 11.25 -19.34 10.42
N ILE A 100 10.75 -18.16 10.03
CA ILE A 100 11.53 -17.19 9.24
C ILE A 100 12.70 -16.57 10.02
N HIS A 101 12.76 -16.74 11.36
CA HIS A 101 13.88 -16.27 12.19
C HIS A 101 14.99 -17.31 12.37
N LYS A 102 14.83 -18.55 11.87
CA LYS A 102 15.87 -19.56 11.93
C LYS A 102 17.02 -19.21 10.98
N GLU A 103 18.26 -19.46 11.42
CA GLU A 103 19.48 -19.16 10.65
C GLU A 103 19.60 -20.00 9.36
N GLU A 104 19.09 -21.23 9.38
CA GLU A 104 18.90 -22.07 8.20
C GLU A 104 17.47 -21.89 7.68
N PHE A 105 17.23 -20.78 6.99
CA PHE A 105 15.97 -20.56 6.30
C PHE A 105 15.89 -21.45 5.06
N ASP A 106 15.24 -22.61 5.20
CA ASP A 106 14.89 -23.46 4.07
C ASP A 106 13.59 -22.95 3.43
N ALA A 107 13.73 -22.21 2.33
CA ALA A 107 12.60 -21.69 1.57
C ALA A 107 11.68 -22.82 1.04
N ASP A 108 12.23 -24.02 0.80
CA ASP A 108 11.48 -25.16 0.27
C ASP A 108 10.67 -25.86 1.39
N GLY A 109 11.13 -25.78 2.64
CA GLY A 109 10.44 -26.33 3.82
C GLY A 109 9.21 -25.53 4.28
N ILE A 110 9.06 -24.28 3.81
CA ILE A 110 7.94 -23.39 4.17
C ILE A 110 6.65 -23.80 3.47
N GLU A 111 6.72 -24.46 2.31
CA GLU A 111 5.54 -25.00 1.62
C GLU A 111 4.74 -25.97 2.50
N LEU A 112 5.33 -26.53 3.57
CA LEU A 112 4.64 -27.40 4.52
C LEU A 112 3.86 -26.66 5.63
N TYR A 113 4.20 -25.41 5.95
CA TYR A 113 3.56 -24.66 7.03
C TYR A 113 2.37 -23.85 6.51
N GLY A 114 1.21 -24.49 6.45
CA GLY A 114 -0.05 -23.83 6.18
C GLY A 114 -0.36 -23.73 4.70
N GLN A 115 -1.29 -24.58 4.24
CA GLN A 115 -1.86 -24.53 2.89
C GLN A 115 -2.62 -23.21 2.58
N ASN A 116 -2.66 -22.27 3.53
CA ASN A 116 -3.28 -20.98 3.38
C ASN A 116 -2.22 -19.88 3.42
N ASP A 117 -2.28 -18.97 2.45
CA ASP A 117 -1.47 -17.76 2.38
C ASP A 117 -1.84 -16.81 3.54
N LEU A 118 -1.00 -16.78 4.59
CA LEU A 118 -1.22 -16.00 5.81
C LEU A 118 -1.22 -14.49 5.55
N GLN A 119 -0.43 -14.04 4.56
CA GLN A 119 -0.37 -12.64 4.17
C GLN A 119 -1.67 -12.22 3.46
N LEU A 120 -2.20 -13.11 2.60
CA LEU A 120 -3.48 -12.91 1.95
C LEU A 120 -4.64 -12.90 2.95
N GLU A 121 -4.67 -13.85 3.90
CA GLU A 121 -5.70 -13.89 4.95
C GLU A 121 -5.74 -12.60 5.78
N GLU A 122 -4.59 -12.09 6.20
CA GLU A 122 -4.53 -10.83 6.96
C GLU A 122 -4.91 -9.63 6.10
N THR A 123 -4.51 -9.62 4.82
CA THR A 123 -4.93 -8.58 3.88
C THR A 123 -6.46 -8.54 3.71
N PHE A 124 -7.11 -9.71 3.63
CA PHE A 124 -8.56 -9.80 3.62
C PHE A 124 -9.19 -9.30 4.93
N ALA A 125 -8.58 -9.56 6.07
CA ALA A 125 -9.06 -9.06 7.35
C ALA A 125 -8.98 -7.52 7.43
N ILE A 126 -7.87 -6.93 6.98
CA ILE A 126 -7.71 -5.47 6.88
C ILE A 126 -8.77 -4.87 5.94
N MET A 127 -9.04 -5.52 4.81
CA MET A 127 -10.06 -5.06 3.87
C MET A 127 -11.47 -5.08 4.50
N LYS A 128 -11.80 -6.11 5.28
CA LYS A 128 -13.07 -6.19 6.00
C LYS A 128 -13.21 -5.06 7.02
N ASP A 129 -12.15 -4.79 7.78
CA ASP A 129 -12.11 -3.68 8.73
C ASP A 129 -12.30 -2.35 8.01
N LEU A 130 -11.63 -2.15 6.88
CA LEU A 130 -11.74 -0.93 6.08
C LEU A 130 -13.19 -0.70 5.60
N ILE A 131 -13.84 -1.73 5.06
CA ILE A 131 -15.23 -1.65 4.60
C ILE A 131 -16.17 -1.30 5.77
N LEU A 132 -15.93 -1.86 6.95
CA LEU A 132 -16.72 -1.57 8.14
C LEU A 132 -16.55 -0.12 8.59
N LEU A 133 -15.30 0.35 8.71
CA LEU A 133 -14.98 1.73 9.09
C LEU A 133 -15.52 2.74 8.08
N GLU A 134 -15.49 2.41 6.79
CA GLU A 134 -16.06 3.25 5.74
C GLU A 134 -17.59 3.37 5.86
N LYS A 135 -18.30 2.28 6.15
CA LYS A 135 -19.76 2.29 6.36
C LYS A 135 -20.18 3.09 7.58
N GLU A 136 -19.37 3.08 8.63
CA GLU A 136 -19.63 3.83 9.87
C GLU A 136 -19.25 5.32 9.74
N HIS A 137 -18.55 5.72 8.67
CA HIS A 137 -18.12 7.09 8.47
C HIS A 137 -19.25 7.96 7.89
N PRO A 138 -19.45 9.20 8.38
CA PRO A 138 -20.54 10.09 7.94
C PRO A 138 -20.60 10.35 6.43
N ARG A 139 -19.44 10.25 5.75
CA ARG A 139 -19.29 10.42 4.29
C ARG A 139 -20.05 9.36 3.47
N TYR A 140 -20.35 8.20 4.05
CA TYR A 140 -21.16 7.16 3.38
C TYR A 140 -22.63 7.57 3.25
N GLU A 141 -23.13 8.47 4.10
CA GLU A 141 -24.53 8.94 4.04
C GLU A 141 -24.79 10.03 2.98
N GLU A 142 -23.76 10.78 2.57
CA GLU A 142 -23.90 11.89 1.62
C GLU A 142 -24.38 11.45 0.22
N PRO A 143 -23.81 10.42 -0.43
CA PRO A 143 -24.28 9.98 -1.75
C PRO A 143 -25.64 9.26 -1.69
N LEU A 144 -26.00 8.64 -0.56
CA LEU A 144 -27.30 7.96 -0.40
C LEU A 144 -28.46 8.95 -0.31
N LYS A 145 -28.29 10.09 0.36
CA LYS A 145 -29.32 11.14 0.43
C LYS A 145 -29.51 11.84 -0.92
N ALA A 146 -28.45 11.97 -1.72
CA ALA A 146 -28.54 12.51 -3.08
C ALA A 146 -29.23 11.57 -4.09
N ALA A 147 -29.14 10.24 -3.89
CA ALA A 147 -29.77 9.25 -4.76
C ALA A 147 -31.26 8.99 -4.47
N VAL A 148 -31.72 9.30 -3.25
CA VAL A 148 -33.12 9.10 -2.81
C VAL A 148 -33.94 10.41 -2.86
N GLY A 149 -33.27 11.55 -3.02
CA GLY A 149 -33.88 12.89 -3.07
C GLY A 149 -34.05 13.49 -4.47
N GLY A 150 -34.31 12.67 -5.49
CA GLY A 150 -34.59 13.09 -6.87
C GLY A 150 -35.93 12.58 -7.38
#